data_AF-A0A2V9S0R5-F1
#
_entry.id   AF-A0A2V9S0R5-F1
#
_cell.length_a   1.000
_cell.length_b   1.000
_cell.length_c   1.000
_cell.angle_alpha   90.00
_cell.angle_beta   90.00
_cell.angle_gamma   90.00
#
_symmetry.space_group_name_H-M   'P 1'
#
loop_
_entity.id
_entity.type
_entity.pdbx_description
1 polymer ?
#
loop_
_entity_poly.entity_id
_entity_poly.type
_entity_poly.pdbx_seq_one_letter_code
_entity_poly.pdbx_strand_id
1 'polypeptide(L)'
;MSALAEMPAQCVRYACLPGNAGLASAGAFLFRGLIARIRALHQRQRIDLIHAHSALPCGDAAELIGRTLKIPFVVTVHGLDAFSSSQVRGILGHWCKRRTTRVYKRAQSVLSISRKVQQKVQAGCPEAYTIVVYNGVDSQLFGPDSAKADSSTILCVGNLIP
;
A
#
# COMPACT_ATOMS: atom_id res chain seq x y z
N MET A 1 -2.38 27.44 14.36
CA MET A 1 -2.38 26.14 13.66
C MET A 1 -3.21 26.34 12.40
N SER A 2 -2.56 26.43 11.24
CA SER A 2 -3.25 26.56 9.95
C SER A 2 -4.19 25.38 9.81
N ALA A 3 -5.50 25.64 9.65
CA ALA A 3 -6.45 24.62 9.26
C ALA A 3 -5.86 23.89 8.04
N LEU A 4 -5.70 22.57 8.15
CA LEU A 4 -5.42 21.75 6.98
C LEU A 4 -6.60 21.97 6.04
N ALA A 5 -6.40 22.73 4.97
CA ALA A 5 -7.42 22.87 3.95
C ALA A 5 -7.86 21.45 3.55
N GLU A 6 -9.15 21.14 3.64
CA GLU A 6 -9.67 19.84 3.24
C GLU A 6 -9.26 19.60 1.78
N MET A 7 -8.31 18.70 1.58
CA MET A 7 -7.90 18.29 0.25
C MET A 7 -8.77 17.11 -0.16
N PRO A 8 -9.71 17.27 -1.11
CA PRO A 8 -10.55 16.17 -1.52
C PRO A 8 -9.72 15.07 -2.15
N ALA A 9 -10.13 13.81 -1.96
CA ALA A 9 -9.51 12.67 -2.61
C ALA A 9 -9.60 12.84 -4.14
N GLN A 10 -8.48 12.67 -4.83
CA GLN A 10 -8.42 12.78 -6.29
C GLN A 10 -8.19 11.42 -6.93
N CYS A 11 -9.03 11.06 -7.88
CA CYS A 11 -8.82 9.88 -8.72
C CYS A 11 -7.91 10.23 -9.90
N VAL A 12 -6.84 9.46 -10.10
CA VAL A 12 -5.95 9.60 -11.24
C VAL A 12 -5.92 8.29 -12.02
N ARG A 13 -6.25 8.38 -13.30
CA ARG A 13 -6.11 7.26 -14.24
C ARG A 13 -4.66 7.19 -14.72
N TYR A 14 -4.15 5.98 -14.85
CA TYR A 14 -2.82 5.72 -15.39
C TYR A 14 -2.89 4.52 -16.34
N ALA A 15 -1.97 4.48 -17.30
CA ALA A 15 -1.89 3.35 -18.22
C ALA A 15 -1.52 2.07 -17.46
N CYS A 16 -2.19 0.97 -17.75
CA CYS A 16 -1.86 -0.34 -17.19
C CYS A 16 -1.89 -1.36 -18.32
N LEU A 17 -0.82 -2.14 -18.47
CA LEU A 17 -0.81 -3.25 -19.42
C LEU A 17 -1.74 -4.38 -18.90
N PRO A 18 -2.41 -5.12 -19.79
CA PRO A 18 -3.26 -6.21 -19.38
C PRO A 18 -2.44 -7.36 -18.75
N GLY A 19 -3.09 -8.08 -17.82
CA GLY A 19 -2.52 -9.25 -17.16
C GLY A 19 -1.30 -8.94 -16.28
N ASN A 20 -0.47 -9.96 -16.08
CA ASN A 20 0.66 -9.94 -15.15
C ASN A 20 1.77 -8.92 -15.51
N ALA A 21 1.86 -8.51 -16.79
CA ALA A 21 2.78 -7.47 -17.23
C ALA A 21 2.38 -6.07 -16.72
N GLY A 22 1.09 -5.89 -16.43
CA GLY A 22 0.55 -4.68 -15.81
C GLY A 22 1.16 -4.41 -14.45
N LEU A 23 1.22 -5.41 -13.58
CA LEU A 23 1.66 -5.23 -12.20
C LEU A 23 3.13 -4.79 -12.10
N ALA A 24 3.99 -5.35 -12.96
CA ALA A 24 5.41 -5.00 -12.99
C ALA A 24 5.68 -3.59 -13.54
N SER A 25 4.79 -3.02 -14.35
CA SER A 25 4.99 -1.72 -15.01
C SER A 25 4.11 -0.59 -14.44
N ALA A 26 3.02 -0.95 -13.76
CA ALA A 26 2.00 -0.04 -13.25
C ALA A 26 2.56 1.06 -12.34
N GLY A 27 3.55 0.77 -11.50
CA GLY A 27 4.19 1.79 -10.65
C GLY A 27 4.85 2.92 -11.45
N ALA A 28 5.47 2.60 -12.59
CA ALA A 28 6.09 3.60 -13.46
C ALA A 28 5.04 4.44 -14.21
N PHE A 29 3.95 3.83 -14.66
CA PHE A 29 2.85 4.57 -15.29
C PHE A 29 2.12 5.47 -14.29
N LEU A 30 1.89 4.97 -13.08
CA LEU A 30 1.32 5.75 -11.98
C LEU A 30 2.24 6.93 -11.62
N PHE A 31 3.55 6.72 -11.50
CA PHE A 31 4.53 7.80 -11.33
C PHE A 31 4.40 8.88 -12.41
N ARG A 32 4.35 8.49 -13.69
CA ARG A 32 4.21 9.43 -14.81
C ARG A 32 2.91 10.22 -14.74
N GLY A 33 1.81 9.58 -14.33
CA GLY A 33 0.50 10.24 -14.15
C GLY A 33 0.45 11.20 -12.96
N LEU A 34 1.31 11.01 -11.95
CA LEU A 34 1.26 11.77 -10.70
C LEU A 34 2.33 12.87 -10.59
N ILE A 35 3.51 12.69 -11.17
CA ILE A 35 4.69 13.51 -10.83
C ILE A 35 4.50 15.02 -11.03
N ALA A 36 3.83 15.44 -12.11
CA ALA A 36 3.59 16.87 -12.36
C ALA A 36 2.64 17.47 -11.30
N ARG A 37 1.58 16.73 -10.93
CA ARG A 37 0.59 17.17 -9.95
C ARG A 37 1.20 17.24 -8.55
N ILE A 38 1.94 16.20 -8.15
CA ILE A 38 2.61 16.17 -6.85
C ILE A 38 3.69 17.25 -6.77
N ARG A 39 4.43 17.52 -7.85
CA ARG A 39 5.39 18.63 -7.88
C ARG A 39 4.69 19.97 -7.66
N ALA A 40 3.60 20.24 -8.36
CA ALA A 40 2.83 21.47 -8.20
C ALA A 40 2.25 21.60 -6.78
N LEU A 41 1.75 20.50 -6.21
CA LEU A 41 1.30 20.47 -4.81
C LEU A 41 2.45 20.76 -3.85
N HIS A 42 3.58 20.08 -3.99
CA HIS A 42 4.75 20.27 -3.13
C HIS A 42 5.32 21.69 -3.17
N GLN A 43 5.23 22.37 -4.32
CA GLN A 43 5.62 23.78 -4.48
C GLN A 43 4.65 24.75 -3.79
N ARG A 44 3.35 24.44 -3.77
CA ARG A 44 2.32 25.25 -3.11
C ARG A 44 2.32 25.05 -1.59
N GLN A 45 2.46 23.81 -1.18
CA GLN A 45 2.51 23.39 0.21
C GLN A 45 3.48 22.22 0.30
N ARG A 46 4.54 22.40 1.09
CA ARG A 46 5.56 21.37 1.26
C ARG A 46 4.92 20.08 1.78
N ILE A 47 5.20 18.98 1.08
CA ILE A 47 4.82 17.63 1.48
C ILE A 47 6.01 17.04 2.23
N ASP A 48 5.81 16.69 3.49
CA ASP A 48 6.88 16.13 4.33
C ASP A 48 7.01 14.61 4.19
N LEU A 49 5.94 13.91 3.77
CA LEU A 49 5.92 12.46 3.66
C LEU A 49 4.92 11.97 2.60
N ILE A 50 5.27 10.90 1.89
CA ILE A 50 4.34 10.13 1.06
C ILE A 50 4.00 8.82 1.78
N HIS A 51 2.72 8.53 1.96
CA HIS A 51 2.26 7.24 2.52
C HIS A 51 1.62 6.41 1.41
N ALA A 52 2.34 5.38 0.94
CA ALA A 52 1.82 4.44 -0.06
C ALA A 52 1.07 3.27 0.60
N HIS A 53 -0.04 2.86 -0.02
CA HIS A 53 -0.74 1.63 0.35
C HIS A 53 -0.46 0.57 -0.73
N SER A 54 0.12 -0.54 -0.29
CA SER A 54 0.67 -1.63 -1.10
C SER A 54 2.00 -1.33 -1.80
N ALA A 55 2.89 -2.32 -1.83
CA ALA A 55 4.22 -2.20 -2.44
C ALA A 55 4.15 -1.91 -3.94
N LEU A 56 3.26 -2.60 -4.66
CA LEU A 56 2.97 -2.38 -6.06
C LEU A 56 1.47 -2.13 -6.26
N PRO A 57 1.09 -1.18 -7.14
CA PRO A 57 1.96 -0.23 -7.85
C PRO A 57 2.35 1.00 -7.01
N CYS A 58 1.65 1.28 -5.91
CA CYS A 58 1.72 2.54 -5.19
C CYS A 58 3.08 2.80 -4.54
N GLY A 59 3.66 1.81 -3.85
CA GLY A 59 4.98 1.94 -3.23
C GLY A 59 6.08 2.20 -4.24
N ASP A 60 6.01 1.58 -5.42
CA ASP A 60 6.95 1.83 -6.52
C ASP A 60 6.80 3.26 -7.09
N ALA A 61 5.58 3.73 -7.27
CA ALA A 61 5.34 5.12 -7.66
C ALA A 61 5.86 6.10 -6.60
N ALA A 62 5.60 5.83 -5.32
CA ALA A 62 6.07 6.64 -4.21
C ALA A 62 7.60 6.69 -4.12
N GLU A 63 8.29 5.57 -4.34
CA GLU A 63 9.77 5.54 -4.41
C GLU A 63 10.29 6.44 -5.54
N LEU A 64 9.70 6.34 -6.73
CA LEU A 64 10.09 7.16 -7.89
C LEU A 64 9.80 8.65 -7.66
N ILE A 65 8.65 9.00 -7.09
CA ILE A 65 8.29 10.38 -6.72
C ILE A 65 9.25 10.89 -5.65
N GLY A 66 9.44 10.13 -4.58
CA GLY A 66 10.27 10.50 -3.43
C GLY A 66 11.71 10.72 -3.84
N ARG A 67 12.26 9.90 -4.73
CA ARG A 67 13.58 10.12 -5.33
C ARG A 67 13.64 11.40 -6.17
N THR A 68 12.60 11.68 -6.95
CA THR A 68 12.56 12.84 -7.87
C THR A 68 12.39 14.17 -7.13
N LEU A 69 11.57 14.19 -6.09
CA LEU A 69 11.21 15.40 -5.34
C LEU A 69 11.90 15.50 -3.97
N LYS A 70 12.72 14.51 -3.61
CA LYS A 70 13.39 14.39 -2.30
C LYS A 70 12.40 14.37 -1.12
N ILE A 71 11.26 13.70 -1.30
CA ILE A 71 10.24 13.51 -0.27
C ILE A 71 10.39 12.09 0.28
N PRO A 72 10.55 11.88 1.59
CA PRO A 72 10.60 10.53 2.14
C PRO A 72 9.24 9.84 1.98
N PHE A 73 9.23 8.52 2.03
CA PHE A 73 7.99 7.75 1.94
C PHE A 73 7.97 6.57 2.90
N VAL A 74 6.77 6.21 3.33
CA VAL A 74 6.44 4.97 4.03
C VAL A 74 5.47 4.14 3.20
N VAL A 75 5.41 2.85 3.45
CA VAL A 75 4.49 1.95 2.75
C VAL A 75 3.78 1.02 3.73
N THR A 76 2.45 0.94 3.64
CA THR A 76 1.66 -0.09 4.33
C THR A 76 1.48 -1.32 3.46
N VAL A 77 1.70 -2.49 4.04
CA VAL A 77 1.54 -3.81 3.43
C VAL A 77 0.34 -4.52 4.06
N HIS A 78 -0.58 -5.01 3.24
CA HIS A 78 -1.87 -5.58 3.67
C HIS A 78 -1.90 -7.12 3.70
N GLY A 79 -0.94 -7.78 3.06
CA GLY A 79 -0.64 -9.20 3.22
C GLY A 79 -0.55 -9.99 1.91
N LEU A 80 -1.50 -9.83 0.98
CA LEU A 80 -1.42 -10.44 -0.36
C LEU A 80 -0.34 -9.76 -1.22
N ASP A 81 -0.12 -8.47 -0.97
CA ASP A 81 0.84 -7.59 -1.61
C ASP A 81 2.26 -7.66 -1.01
N ALA A 82 2.45 -8.43 0.06
CA ALA A 82 3.76 -8.55 0.73
C ALA A 82 4.85 -8.99 -0.26
N PHE A 83 4.52 -9.90 -1.17
CA PHE A 83 5.30 -10.20 -2.37
C PHE A 83 4.35 -10.61 -3.51
N SER A 84 4.16 -9.73 -4.49
CA SER A 84 3.34 -10.01 -5.68
C SER A 84 3.83 -11.19 -6.54
N SER A 85 4.99 -11.79 -6.22
CA SER A 85 5.52 -12.97 -6.93
C SER A 85 4.68 -14.22 -6.77
N SER A 86 3.78 -14.30 -5.77
CA SER A 86 2.83 -15.41 -5.67
C SER A 86 1.74 -15.35 -6.74
N GLN A 87 1.43 -14.15 -7.25
CA GLN A 87 0.39 -13.91 -8.26
C GLN A 87 0.95 -13.96 -9.69
N VAL A 88 2.23 -13.65 -9.87
CA VAL A 88 2.89 -13.60 -11.20
C VAL A 88 4.07 -14.56 -11.27
N ARG A 89 3.99 -15.55 -12.17
CA ARG A 89 5.07 -16.53 -12.42
C ARG A 89 6.07 -16.04 -13.48
N GLY A 90 7.25 -16.67 -13.51
CA GLY A 90 8.28 -16.44 -14.52
C GLY A 90 8.97 -15.08 -14.40
N ILE A 91 9.52 -14.59 -15.51
CA ILE A 91 10.31 -13.35 -15.57
C ILE A 91 9.58 -12.18 -14.90
N LEU A 92 8.30 -11.96 -15.24
CA LEU A 92 7.49 -10.87 -14.67
C LEU A 92 7.35 -10.95 -13.14
N GLY A 93 7.33 -12.15 -12.56
CA GLY A 93 7.34 -12.36 -11.12
C GLY A 93 8.65 -11.90 -10.49
N HIS A 94 9.78 -12.17 -11.16
CA HIS A 94 11.07 -11.65 -10.74
C HIS A 94 11.14 -10.12 -10.81
N TRP A 95 10.56 -9.49 -11.84
CA TRP A 95 10.48 -8.03 -11.92
C TRP A 95 9.64 -7.45 -10.78
N CYS A 96 8.47 -8.04 -10.49
CA CYS A 96 7.65 -7.62 -9.36
C CYS A 96 8.42 -7.75 -8.05
N LYS A 97 9.04 -8.91 -7.78
CA LYS A 97 9.86 -9.13 -6.59
C LYS A 97 10.98 -8.11 -6.48
N ARG A 98 11.72 -7.85 -7.56
CA ARG A 98 12.80 -6.85 -7.58
C ARG A 98 12.28 -5.44 -7.23
N ARG A 99 11.13 -5.03 -7.78
CA ARG A 99 10.52 -3.73 -7.47
C ARG A 99 10.02 -3.67 -6.04
N THR A 100 9.29 -4.68 -5.57
CA THR A 100 8.84 -4.79 -4.18
C THR A 100 10.02 -4.73 -3.19
N THR A 101 11.09 -5.48 -3.43
CA THR A 101 12.31 -5.41 -2.60
C THR A 101 12.94 -4.02 -2.63
N ARG A 102 13.00 -3.35 -3.80
CA ARG A 102 13.48 -1.96 -3.89
C ARG A 102 12.64 -1.03 -3.02
N VAL A 103 11.31 -1.12 -3.11
CA VAL A 103 10.38 -0.32 -2.31
C VAL A 103 10.66 -0.52 -0.82
N TYR A 104 10.75 -1.76 -0.35
CA TYR A 104 11.00 -2.05 1.07
C TYR A 104 12.36 -1.57 1.56
N LYS A 105 13.41 -1.68 0.75
CA LYS A 105 14.75 -1.20 1.11
C LYS A 105 14.85 0.34 1.11
N ARG A 106 13.99 1.03 0.38
CA ARG A 106 14.04 2.50 0.21
C ARG A 106 13.02 3.25 1.04
N ALA A 107 11.95 2.58 1.48
CA ALA A 107 10.97 3.16 2.38
C ALA A 107 11.65 3.52 3.71
N GLN A 108 11.28 4.66 4.28
CA GLN A 108 11.69 5.04 5.63
C GLN A 108 11.17 4.04 6.66
N SER A 109 9.98 3.47 6.42
CA SER A 109 9.39 2.39 7.20
C SER A 109 8.40 1.60 6.36
N VAL A 110 8.33 0.29 6.62
CA VAL A 110 7.33 -0.62 6.07
C VAL A 110 6.35 -0.99 7.17
N LEU A 111 5.14 -0.44 7.09
CA LEU A 111 4.06 -0.70 8.04
C LEU A 111 3.37 -2.01 7.67
N SER A 112 3.30 -2.95 8.61
CA SER A 112 2.65 -4.24 8.41
C SER A 112 1.39 -4.32 9.26
N ILE A 113 0.26 -4.71 8.66
CA ILE A 113 -1.02 -4.73 9.39
C ILE A 113 -1.16 -5.85 10.42
N SER A 114 -0.18 -6.75 10.50
CA SER A 114 -0.09 -7.81 11.51
C SER A 114 1.34 -8.33 11.61
N ARG A 115 1.65 -9.05 12.71
CA ARG A 115 2.91 -9.79 12.85
C ARG A 115 3.14 -10.81 11.72
N LYS A 116 2.07 -11.47 11.25
CA LYS A 116 2.14 -12.42 10.13
C LYS A 116 2.60 -11.74 8.83
N VAL A 117 2.10 -10.53 8.56
CA VAL A 117 2.52 -9.74 7.40
C VAL A 117 3.97 -9.26 7.57
N GLN A 118 4.34 -8.80 8.77
CA GLN A 118 5.71 -8.39 9.07
C GLN A 118 6.71 -9.52 8.83
N GLN A 119 6.44 -10.71 9.35
CA GLN A 119 7.28 -11.89 9.15
C GLN A 119 7.43 -12.24 7.67
N LYS A 120 6.36 -12.13 6.87
CA LYS A 120 6.45 -12.33 5.42
C LYS A 120 7.36 -11.30 4.76
N VAL A 121 7.21 -10.01 5.09
CA VAL A 121 8.07 -8.94 4.57
C VAL A 121 9.53 -9.20 4.92
N GLN A 122 9.82 -9.49 6.19
CA GLN A 122 11.18 -9.78 6.68
C GLN A 122 11.77 -11.03 6.04
N ALA A 123 10.99 -12.08 5.81
CA ALA A 123 11.46 -13.30 5.15
C ALA A 123 11.94 -13.05 3.71
N GLY A 124 11.30 -12.13 2.97
CA GLY A 124 11.72 -11.80 1.60
C GLY A 124 12.61 -10.56 1.48
N CYS A 125 12.70 -9.74 2.52
CA CYS A 125 13.58 -8.57 2.61
C CYS A 125 13.99 -8.31 4.07
N PRO A 126 14.98 -9.05 4.61
CA PRO A 126 15.39 -8.94 6.02
C PRO A 126 15.87 -7.55 6.43
N GLU A 127 16.37 -6.77 5.47
CA GLU A 127 16.86 -5.41 5.67
C GLU A 127 15.75 -4.34 5.70
N ALA A 128 14.48 -4.73 5.49
CA ALA A 128 13.39 -3.78 5.58
C ALA A 128 13.19 -3.35 7.04
N TYR A 129 13.18 -2.05 7.30
CA TYR A 129 12.76 -1.52 8.60
C TYR A 129 11.23 -1.62 8.69
N THR A 130 10.74 -2.52 9.54
CA THR A 130 9.31 -2.86 9.63
C THR A 130 8.71 -2.48 10.98
N ILE A 131 7.47 -2.00 10.96
CA ILE A 131 6.68 -1.68 12.16
C ILE A 131 5.31 -2.34 12.00
N VAL A 132 4.77 -2.94 13.07
CA VAL A 132 3.40 -3.46 13.06
C VAL A 132 2.43 -2.38 13.50
N VAL A 133 1.45 -2.08 12.65
CA VAL A 133 0.33 -1.18 12.97
C VAL A 133 -0.95 -1.91 12.62
N TYR A 134 -1.68 -2.39 13.63
CA TYR A 134 -2.92 -3.12 13.42
C TYR A 134 -4.01 -2.22 12.83
N ASN A 135 -4.87 -2.78 11.98
CA ASN A 135 -6.05 -2.07 11.50
C ASN A 135 -6.99 -1.75 12.67
N GLY A 136 -7.53 -0.54 12.67
CA GLY A 136 -8.61 -0.16 13.58
C GLY A 136 -9.98 -0.67 13.11
N VAL A 137 -10.95 -0.60 14.01
CA VAL A 137 -12.37 -0.80 13.72
C VAL A 137 -13.15 0.35 14.34
N ASP A 138 -14.21 0.81 13.67
CA ASP A 138 -15.13 1.80 14.22
C ASP A 138 -16.01 1.15 15.29
N SER A 139 -15.81 1.53 16.55
CA SER A 139 -16.56 0.98 17.69
C SER A 139 -17.98 1.52 17.82
N GLN A 140 -18.34 2.60 17.11
CA GLN A 140 -19.72 3.08 17.04
C GLN A 140 -20.53 2.25 16.05
N LEU A 141 -19.89 1.77 14.98
CA LEU A 141 -20.50 0.89 13.99
C LEU A 141 -20.47 -0.58 14.41
N PHE A 142 -19.37 -1.03 15.03
CA PHE A 142 -19.16 -2.41 15.45
C PHE A 142 -19.02 -2.49 16.97
N GLY A 143 -20.14 -2.81 17.62
CA GLY A 143 -20.23 -3.07 19.04
C GLY A 143 -21.19 -4.23 19.34
N PRO A 144 -21.20 -4.74 20.59
CA PRO A 144 -22.21 -5.71 20.99
C PRO A 144 -23.60 -5.07 20.89
N ASP A 145 -24.53 -5.76 20.24
CA ASP A 145 -25.94 -5.38 20.29
C ASP A 145 -26.51 -5.72 21.68
N SER A 146 -27.46 -4.90 22.14
CA SER A 146 -28.17 -5.08 23.40
C SER A 146 -29.23 -6.19 23.33
N ALA A 147 -29.64 -6.60 22.13
CA ALA A 147 -30.59 -7.68 21.93
C ALA A 147 -29.97 -9.05 22.23
N LYS A 148 -30.64 -9.85 23.06
CA LYS A 148 -30.31 -11.28 23.24
C LYS A 148 -30.78 -12.05 22.01
N ALA A 149 -29.92 -12.90 21.47
CA ALA A 149 -30.34 -13.84 20.44
C ALA A 149 -31.30 -14.88 21.03
N ASP A 150 -32.44 -15.10 20.38
CA ASP A 150 -33.47 -16.06 20.81
C ASP A 150 -33.00 -17.53 20.68
N SER A 151 -31.95 -17.78 19.90
CA SER A 151 -31.36 -19.10 19.72
C SER A 151 -29.86 -19.03 19.43
N SER A 152 -29.13 -20.10 19.77
CA SER A 152 -27.72 -20.26 19.40
C SER A 152 -27.55 -20.22 17.88
N THR A 153 -26.81 -19.24 17.39
CA THR A 153 -26.57 -19.02 15.95
C THR A 153 -25.08 -19.13 15.65
N ILE A 154 -24.71 -19.89 14.63
CA ILE A 154 -23.34 -19.91 14.08
C ILE A 154 -23.32 -19.01 12.85
N LEU A 155 -22.53 -17.94 12.89
CA LEU A 155 -22.36 -17.00 11.78
C LEU A 155 -20.94 -17.10 11.20
N CYS A 156 -20.84 -17.16 9.87
CA CYS A 156 -19.59 -17.06 9.13
C CYS A 156 -19.71 -15.96 8.08
N VAL A 157 -18.82 -14.97 8.11
CA VAL A 157 -18.81 -13.84 7.16
C VAL A 157 -17.44 -13.79 6.48
N GLY A 158 -17.44 -13.85 5.15
CA GLY A 158 -16.22 -13.78 4.36
C GLY A 158 -16.51 -13.91 2.87
N ASN A 159 -15.50 -13.62 2.05
CA ASN A 159 -15.57 -13.87 0.62
C ASN A 159 -15.48 -15.38 0.35
N LEU A 160 -16.25 -15.86 -0.62
CA LEU A 160 -16.07 -17.20 -1.17
C LEU A 160 -14.88 -17.18 -2.15
N ILE A 161 -13.76 -17.76 -1.74
CA ILE A 161 -12.54 -17.84 -2.56
C ILE A 161 -12.47 -19.27 -3.14
N PRO A 162 -12.46 -19.46 -4.48
CA PRO A 162 -12.34 -20.76 -5.13
C PRO A 162 -11.02 -21.48 -4.87
#